data_AF-A0A2X1PS63-F1
#
_entry.id   AF-A0A2X1PS63-F1
#
_cell.length_a   1.000
_cell.length_b   1.000
_cell.length_c   1.000
_cell.angle_alpha   90.00
_cell.angle_beta   90.00
_cell.angle_gamma   90.00
#
_symmetry.space_group_name_H-M   'P 1'
#
loop_
_entity.id
_entity.type
_entity.pdbx_description
1 polymer ?
#
loop_
_entity_poly.entity_id
_entity_poly.type
_entity_poly.pdbx_seq_one_letter_code
_entity_poly.pdbx_strand_id
1 'polypeptide(L)' 'MHLTELKNTPVSDLVKLGEEQMGLENLARLRKQDIVFAILKQHAKSGEDIFGGGVLEILPDGFGFPSFC' A
#
# COMPACT_ATOMS: atom_id res chain seq x y z
N MET A 1 4.44 6.14 6.82
CA MET A 1 4.25 4.67 7.00
C MET A 1 5.11 3.85 6.05
N HIS A 2 5.58 2.66 6.48
CA HIS A 2 6.38 1.75 5.64
C HIS A 2 5.48 0.75 4.89
N LEU A 3 5.57 0.71 3.56
CA LEU A 3 4.75 -0.14 2.68
C LEU A 3 4.87 -1.63 2.99
N THR A 4 6.07 -2.05 3.41
CA THR A 4 6.40 -3.44 3.75
C THR A 4 5.66 -3.90 5.00
N GLU A 5 5.45 -3.03 5.99
CA GLU A 5 4.69 -3.37 7.20
C GLU A 5 3.22 -3.59 6.88
N LEU A 6 2.58 -2.67 6.14
CA LEU A 6 1.18 -2.81 5.72
C LEU A 6 0.95 -4.10 4.90
N LYS A 7 1.92 -4.52 4.09
CA LYS A 7 1.84 -5.78 3.32
C LYS A 7 1.97 -7.02 4.22
N ASN A 8 2.68 -6.93 5.34
CA ASN A 8 2.84 -8.00 6.34
C ASN A 8 1.67 -8.09 7.33
N THR A 9 0.94 -6.99 7.55
CA THR A 9 -0.26 -6.97 8.39
C THR A 9 -1.36 -7.87 7.81
N PRO A 10 -2.13 -8.60 8.65
CA PRO A 10 -3.27 -9.38 8.18
C PRO A 10 -4.33 -8.51 7.51
N VAL A 11 -5.01 -9.06 6.50
CA VAL A 11 -6.07 -8.37 5.74
C VAL A 11 -7.17 -7.84 6.66
N SER A 12 -7.49 -8.58 7.72
CA SER A 12 -8.51 -8.22 8.70
C SER A 12 -8.21 -6.89 9.39
N ASP A 13 -6.97 -6.64 9.78
CA ASP A 13 -6.55 -5.38 10.41
C ASP A 13 -6.47 -4.23 9.40
N LEU A 14 -6.06 -4.50 8.16
CA LEU A 14 -6.08 -3.50 7.09
C LEU A 14 -7.49 -3.02 6.77
N VAL A 15 -8.45 -3.94 6.69
CA VAL A 15 -9.86 -3.61 6.45
C VAL A 15 -10.40 -2.77 7.59
N LYS A 16 -10.14 -3.15 8.85
CA LYS A 16 -10.52 -2.36 10.03
C LYS A 16 -9.92 -0.96 10.01
N LEU A 17 -8.62 -0.83 9.75
CA LEU A 17 -7.94 0.47 9.66
C LEU A 17 -8.55 1.35 8.55
N GLY A 18 -8.83 0.78 7.38
CA GLY A 18 -9.42 1.53 6.28
C GLY A 18 -10.89 1.90 6.51
N GLU A 19 -11.68 1.05 7.15
CA GLU A 19 -13.06 1.38 7.52
C GLU A 19 -13.10 2.41 8.66
N GLU A 20 -12.32 2.23 9.73
CA GLU A 20 -12.36 3.08 10.92
C GLU A 20 -11.65 4.44 10.73
N GLN A 21 -10.47 4.47 10.11
CA GLN A 21 -9.70 5.72 9.99
C GLN A 21 -10.00 6.50 8.72
N MET A 22 -10.49 5.83 7.68
CA MET A 22 -10.58 6.42 6.33
C MET A 22 -12.00 6.39 5.75
N GLY A 23 -12.94 5.71 6.40
CA GLY A 23 -14.32 5.58 5.93
C GLY A 23 -14.44 4.83 4.60
N LEU A 24 -13.48 3.96 4.29
CA LEU A 24 -13.44 3.20 3.04
C LEU A 24 -14.36 1.98 3.14
N GLU A 25 -15.56 2.07 2.58
CA GLU A 25 -16.50 0.95 2.50
C GLU A 25 -16.07 -0.07 1.44
N ASN A 26 -16.46 -1.35 1.62
CA ASN A 26 -16.20 -2.47 0.69
C ASN A 26 -14.75 -2.93 0.53
N LEU A 27 -13.84 -2.60 1.46
CA LEU A 27 -12.47 -3.13 1.44
C LEU A 27 -12.41 -4.66 1.52
N ALA A 28 -13.34 -5.30 2.23
CA ALA A 28 -13.40 -6.76 2.36
C ALA A 28 -13.61 -7.53 1.03
N ARG A 29 -14.05 -6.84 -0.03
CA ARG A 29 -14.28 -7.43 -1.36
C ARG A 29 -13.08 -7.26 -2.30
N LEU A 30 -12.12 -6.41 -1.94
CA LEU A 30 -10.96 -6.08 -2.74
C LEU A 30 -9.82 -7.07 -2.49
N ARG A 31 -8.88 -7.16 -3.44
CA ARG A 31 -7.63 -7.91 -3.22
C ARG A 31 -6.82 -7.19 -2.15
N LYS A 32 -6.02 -7.95 -1.38
CA LYS A 32 -5.11 -7.38 -0.36
C LYS A 32 -4.28 -6.22 -0.91
N GLN A 33 -3.80 -6.34 -2.15
CA GLN A 33 -3.00 -5.31 -2.81
C GLN A 33 -3.78 -4.01 -3.02
N ASP A 34 -5.02 -4.08 -3.51
CA ASP A 34 -5.89 -2.92 -3.73
C ASP A 34 -6.26 -2.24 -2.41
N ILE A 35 -6.53 -3.01 -1.35
CA ILE A 35 -6.82 -2.48 -0.01
C ILE A 35 -5.62 -1.67 0.50
N VAL A 36 -4.42 -2.24 0.42
CA VAL A 36 -3.18 -1.56 0.84
C VAL A 36 -2.97 -0.29 0.02
N PHE A 37 -3.23 -0.32 -1.29
CA PHE A 37 -3.08 0.85 -2.15
C PHE A 37 -4.10 1.96 -1.81
N ALA A 38 -5.34 1.59 -1.51
CA ALA A 38 -6.37 2.54 -1.11
C ALA A 38 -6.03 3.24 0.22
N ILE A 39 -5.56 2.47 1.21
CA ILE A 39 -5.11 2.99 2.50
C ILE A 39 -3.95 3.95 2.31
N LEU A 40 -2.93 3.53 1.57
CA LEU A 40 -1.76 4.36 1.28
C LEU A 40 -2.15 5.66 0.57
N LYS A 41 -3.05 5.60 -0.42
CA LYS A 41 -3.47 6.78 -1.16
C LYS A 41 -4.19 7.80 -0.28
N GLN A 42 -5.00 7.34 0.67
CA GLN A 42 -5.67 8.20 1.64
C GLN A 42 -4.69 8.79 2.66
N HIS A 43 -3.73 7.99 3.14
CA HIS A 43 -2.69 8.46 4.06
C HIS A 43 -1.78 9.51 3.41
N ALA A 44 -1.43 9.31 2.14
CA ALA A 44 -0.68 10.29 1.35
C ALA A 44 -1.44 11.63 1.23
N LYS A 45 -2.77 11.56 1.04
CA LYS A 45 -3.63 12.74 1.03
C LYS A 45 -3.69 13.44 2.39
N SER A 46 -3.52 12.70 3.48
CA SER A 46 -3.46 13.24 4.83
C SER A 46 -2.15 13.97 5.13
N GLY A 47 -1.19 13.94 4.20
CA GLY A 47 0.10 14.61 4.32
C GLY A 47 1.17 13.80 5.05
N GLU A 48 0.94 12.50 5.26
CA GLU A 48 1.93 11.62 5.86
C GLU A 48 2.86 11.02 4.79
N ASP A 49 4.16 11.10 5.02
CA ASP A 49 5.16 10.51 4.15
C ASP A 49 5.07 8.98 4.12
N ILE A 50 5.02 8.44 2.91
CA ILE A 50 4.95 7.00 2.64
C ILE A 50 6.29 6.56 2.11
N PHE A 51 6.86 5.55 2.76
CA PHE A 51 8.13 4.97 2.39
C PHE A 51 7.89 3.55 1.88
N GLY A 52 8.28 3.30 0.63
CA GLY A 52 8.27 1.97 0.03
C GLY A 52 9.70 1.57 -0.32
N GLY A 53 10.17 0.45 0.21
CA GLY A 53 11.45 -0.14 -0.19
C GLY A 53 11.23 -1.30 -1.14
N GLY A 54 11.79 -1.23 -2.35
CA GLY A 54 11.75 -2.30 -3.36
C GLY A 54 13.12 -2.51 -3.98
N VAL A 55 13.27 -3.59 -4.76
CA VAL A 55 14.51 -3.84 -5.50
C VAL A 55 14.44 -3.05 -6.80
N LEU A 56 15.44 -2.22 -7.08
CA LEU A 56 15.52 -1.53 -8.36
C LEU A 56 15.89 -2.53 -9.45
N GLU A 57 14.93 -2.87 -10.30
CA GLU A 57 15.20 -3.64 -11.52
C GLU A 57 15.45 -2.68 -12.67
N ILE A 58 16.66 -2.75 -13.23
CA ILE A 58 17.08 -1.89 -14.32
C ILE A 58 16.77 -2.62 -15.63
N LEU A 59 15.87 -2.07 -16.43
CA LEU A 59 15.63 -2.55 -17.78
C LEU A 59 16.78 -2.11 -18.71
N PRO A 60 17.06 -2.90 -19.77
CA PRO A 60 18.11 -2.59 -20.75
C PRO A 60 17.93 -1.23 -21.46
N ASP A 61 16.71 -0.68 -21.45
CA ASP A 61 16.37 0.68 -21.95
C ASP A 61 16.77 1.82 -21.00
N GLY A 62 17.36 1.53 -19.83
CA GLY A 62 17.82 2.54 -18.88
C GLY A 62 16.76 3.06 -17.91
N PHE A 63 15.53 2.52 -17.98
CA PHE A 63 14.49 2.77 -16.98
C PHE A 63 14.56 1.73 -15.85
N GLY A 64 14.49 2.21 -14.61
CA GLY A 64 14.44 1.36 -13.43
C GLY A 64 13.03 1.35 -12.83
N PHE A 65 12.43 0.17 -12.66
CA PHE A 65 11.22 0.03 -11.87
C PHE A 65 11.56 -0.57 -10.50
N PRO A 66 11.00 -0.04 -9.40
CA PRO A 66 11.05 -0.71 -8.12
C PRO A 66 10.19 -1.98 -8.22
N SER A 67 10.84 -3.11 -8.47
CA SER A 67 10.24 -4.44 -8.47
C SER A 67 10.08 -4.89 -7.02
N PHE A 68 8.81 -5.08 -6.62
CA PHE A 68 8.44 -5.58 -5.30
C PHE A 68 8.23 -7.08 -5.40
N CYS A 69 9.24 -7.86 -5.00
CA CYS A 69 9.07 -9.29 -4.79
C CYS A 69 8.14 -9.58 -3.58
#